data_AF-A0A0B6YBR2-F1
#
_entry.id   AF-A0A0B6YBR2-F1
#
_cell.length_a   1.000
_cell.length_b   1.000
_cell.length_c   1.000
_cell.angle_alpha   90.00
_cell.angle_beta   90.00
_cell.angle_gamma   90.00
#
_symmetry.space_group_name_H-M   'P 1'
#
loop_
_entity.id
_entity.type
_entity.pdbx_description
1 polymer ?
#
loop_
_entity_poly.entity_id
_entity_poly.type
_entity_poly.pdbx_seq_one_letter_code
_entity_poly.pdbx_strand_id
1 'polypeptide(L)'
;GAVPKSPGGNANISGGGDDERVAEYEPNVDFKPVISLPELVEKKTGEENETEIFVERCRLFRFDKEAKQWKERGIGEMKILRSKDQVKYRIVMRRDQILKLCANHFLSPEMKLTPMVSSDRAWCYFANDFSEEEIKHEQLAVKFKSADKAK
;
A
#
# COMPACT_ATOMS: atom_id res chain seq x y z
N GLY A 1 -11.28 23.00 -14.49
CA GLY A 1 -11.07 24.32 -15.11
C GLY A 1 -9.59 24.59 -15.19
N ALA A 2 -9.12 24.83 -16.43
CA ALA A 2 -7.83 25.37 -16.88
C ALA A 2 -7.38 24.59 -18.13
N VAL A 3 -7.63 25.17 -19.30
CA VAL A 3 -7.10 24.71 -20.60
C VAL A 3 -5.80 25.48 -20.84
N PRO A 4 -4.67 24.83 -21.18
CA PRO A 4 -3.54 25.54 -21.74
C PRO A 4 -3.72 25.70 -23.25
N LYS A 5 -3.73 26.96 -23.71
CA LYS A 5 -3.61 27.37 -25.12
C LYS A 5 -2.15 27.29 -25.56
N SER A 6 -1.90 26.74 -26.75
CA SER A 6 -0.64 26.91 -27.49
C SER A 6 -0.52 28.30 -28.12
N PRO A 7 0.71 28.77 -28.35
CA PRO A 7 1.02 29.57 -29.54
C PRO A 7 2.21 29.00 -30.33
N GLY A 8 2.09 29.00 -31.67
CA GLY A 8 3.08 28.56 -32.66
C GLY A 8 4.34 29.43 -32.73
N GLY A 9 5.29 29.29 -33.66
CA GLY A 9 5.51 28.46 -34.85
C GLY A 9 6.77 29.01 -35.55
N ASN A 10 7.46 28.24 -36.41
CA ASN A 10 7.80 28.64 -37.79
C ASN A 10 8.66 27.60 -38.56
N ALA A 11 8.23 27.37 -39.81
CA ALA A 11 8.94 27.03 -41.06
C ALA A 11 10.25 26.21 -41.08
N ASN A 12 10.25 25.10 -41.85
CA ASN A 12 10.86 25.13 -43.21
C ASN A 12 10.36 23.96 -44.09
N ILE A 13 10.21 24.24 -45.39
CA ILE A 13 9.67 23.37 -46.45
C ILE A 13 10.80 22.57 -47.12
N SER A 14 10.59 21.29 -47.44
CA SER A 14 10.76 20.67 -48.77
C SER A 14 11.09 19.18 -48.70
N GLY A 15 10.52 18.41 -49.63
CA GLY A 15 10.99 17.06 -49.95
C GLY A 15 9.86 16.04 -50.05
N GLY A 16 9.37 15.83 -51.28
CA GLY A 16 8.33 14.85 -51.58
C GLY A 16 8.74 13.40 -51.33
N GLY A 17 7.72 12.59 -51.07
CA GLY A 17 7.79 11.14 -50.94
C GLY A 17 6.39 10.65 -50.59
N ASP A 18 5.74 9.97 -51.52
CA ASP A 18 4.49 9.25 -51.30
C ASP A 18 4.75 8.18 -50.23
N ASP A 19 4.36 8.48 -48.99
CA ASP A 19 4.30 7.53 -47.90
C ASP A 19 2.89 7.65 -47.31
N GLU A 20 2.01 6.76 -47.75
CA GLU A 20 0.68 6.57 -47.19
C GLU A 20 0.83 6.22 -45.71
N ARG A 21 0.93 7.23 -44.85
CA ARG A 21 0.76 7.06 -43.41
C ARG A 21 -0.65 6.55 -43.18
N VAL A 22 -0.75 5.24 -42.97
CA VAL A 22 -1.92 4.62 -42.36
C VAL A 22 -2.16 5.39 -41.07
N ALA A 23 -3.23 6.19 -41.03
CA ALA A 23 -3.64 6.85 -39.80
C ALA A 23 -3.89 5.73 -38.77
N GLU A 24 -3.10 5.71 -37.69
CA GLU A 24 -3.36 4.81 -36.57
C GLU A 24 -4.78 5.07 -36.08
N TYR A 25 -5.65 4.08 -36.29
CA TYR A 25 -7.01 4.12 -35.81
C TYR A 25 -6.98 4.00 -34.28
N GLU A 26 -7.14 5.12 -33.58
CA GLU A 26 -7.43 5.12 -32.15
C GLU A 26 -8.94 4.96 -31.95
N PRO A 27 -9.42 3.80 -31.47
CA PRO A 27 -10.83 3.63 -31.14
C PRO A 27 -11.19 4.56 -29.98
N ASN A 28 -11.82 5.69 -30.29
CA ASN A 28 -12.33 6.61 -29.28
C ASN A 28 -13.69 6.10 -28.78
N VAL A 29 -13.65 5.13 -27.86
CA VAL A 29 -14.86 4.53 -27.28
C VAL A 29 -15.27 5.32 -26.04
N ASP A 30 -16.36 6.08 -26.17
CA ASP A 30 -16.98 6.79 -25.06
C ASP A 30 -17.91 5.87 -24.26
N PHE A 31 -17.56 5.60 -23.00
CA PHE A 31 -18.41 4.85 -22.09
C PHE A 31 -19.27 5.79 -21.23
N LYS A 32 -20.59 5.64 -21.31
CA LYS A 32 -21.52 6.35 -20.43
C LYS A 32 -21.54 5.65 -19.05
N PRO A 33 -21.35 6.39 -17.95
CA PRO A 33 -21.45 5.82 -16.61
C PRO A 33 -22.84 5.21 -16.36
N VAL A 34 -22.88 3.96 -15.88
CA VAL A 34 -24.13 3.28 -15.49
C VAL A 34 -24.72 3.84 -14.19
N ILE A 35 -23.91 4.53 -13.40
CA ILE A 35 -24.30 5.18 -12.15
C ILE A 35 -23.69 6.57 -12.09
N SER A 36 -24.42 7.50 -11.47
CA SER A 36 -23.88 8.82 -11.14
C SER A 36 -22.69 8.66 -10.20
N LEU A 37 -21.63 9.43 -10.44
CA LEU A 37 -20.52 9.49 -9.50
C LEU A 37 -21.07 10.03 -8.17
N PRO A 38 -20.89 9.31 -7.04
CA PRO A 38 -21.32 9.80 -5.75
C PRO A 38 -20.54 11.06 -5.37
N GLU A 39 -21.10 11.83 -4.42
CA GLU A 39 -20.43 13.02 -3.92
C GLU A 39 -19.05 12.68 -3.33
N LEU A 40 -18.11 13.61 -3.52
CA LEU A 40 -16.77 13.49 -2.94
C LEU A 40 -16.89 13.64 -1.43
N VAL A 41 -16.73 12.53 -0.71
CA VAL A 41 -16.68 12.53 0.75
C VAL A 41 -15.25 12.72 1.25
N GLU A 42 -15.11 13.39 2.39
CA GLU A 42 -13.84 13.44 3.12
C GLU A 42 -13.45 12.03 3.56
N LYS A 43 -12.28 11.57 3.10
CA LYS A 43 -11.78 10.23 3.44
C LYS A 43 -11.23 10.25 4.86
N LYS A 44 -11.87 9.48 5.75
CA LYS A 44 -11.34 9.20 7.09
C LYS A 44 -10.53 7.91 7.07
N THR A 45 -9.33 7.97 7.61
CA THR A 45 -8.40 6.84 7.74
C THR A 45 -8.68 6.01 8.98
N GLY A 46 -9.29 6.61 10.01
CA GLY A 46 -9.48 6.01 11.33
C GLY A 46 -8.23 6.09 12.21
N GLU A 47 -7.23 6.88 11.82
CA GLU A 47 -5.94 7.08 12.49
C GLU A 47 -5.82 8.51 13.08
N GLU A 48 -6.86 9.36 12.91
CA GLU A 48 -6.83 10.80 13.23
C GLU A 48 -6.67 11.13 14.73
N ASN A 49 -6.89 10.13 15.60
CA ASN A 49 -6.82 10.28 17.05
C ASN A 49 -5.59 9.61 17.66
N GLU A 50 -4.58 9.30 16.85
CA GLU A 50 -3.37 8.61 17.27
C GLU A 50 -2.12 9.38 16.83
N THR A 51 -0.99 9.08 17.47
CA THR A 51 0.32 9.61 17.10
C THR A 51 1.18 8.50 16.52
N GLU A 52 1.78 8.75 15.36
CA GLU A 52 2.77 7.87 14.76
C GLU A 52 4.06 7.92 15.59
N ILE A 53 4.48 6.76 16.13
CA ILE A 53 5.74 6.63 16.86
C ILE A 53 6.84 5.92 16.05
N PHE A 54 6.43 5.20 15.02
CA PHE A 54 7.30 4.48 14.10
C PHE A 54 6.60 4.41 12.75
N VAL A 55 7.35 4.66 11.68
CA VAL A 55 6.92 4.46 10.30
C VAL A 55 8.11 3.93 9.53
N GLU A 56 7.99 2.74 8.95
CA GLU A 56 9.04 2.20 8.11
C GLU A 56 8.46 1.31 7.02
N ARG A 57 9.11 1.33 5.86
CA ARG A 57 8.68 0.54 4.72
C ARG A 57 9.16 -0.91 4.88
N CYS A 58 8.23 -1.86 4.75
CA CYS A 58 8.52 -3.27 4.90
C CYS A 58 7.67 -4.15 3.98
N ARG A 59 8.02 -5.44 3.95
CA ARG A 59 7.17 -6.50 3.40
C ARG A 59 6.66 -7.35 4.56
N LEU A 60 5.35 -7.55 4.62
CA LEU A 60 4.67 -8.38 5.60
C LEU A 60 4.29 -9.71 4.97
N PHE A 61 4.50 -10.78 5.73
CA PHE A 61 4.15 -12.14 5.37
C PHE A 61 3.23 -12.75 6.43
N ARG A 62 2.42 -13.72 6.00
CA ARG A 62 1.57 -14.55 6.86
C ARG A 62 1.92 -16.01 6.64
N PHE A 63 2.11 -16.76 7.72
CA PHE A 63 2.37 -18.19 7.62
C PHE A 63 1.07 -18.94 7.27
N ASP A 64 1.09 -19.69 6.18
CA ASP A 64 0.03 -20.62 5.82
C ASP A 64 0.25 -21.95 6.56
N LYS A 65 -0.65 -22.30 7.48
CA LYS A 65 -0.52 -23.52 8.30
C LYS A 65 -0.75 -24.79 7.50
N GLU A 66 -1.61 -24.75 6.48
CA GLU A 66 -1.94 -25.91 5.65
C GLU A 66 -0.80 -26.21 4.67
N ALA A 67 -0.36 -25.18 3.94
CA ALA A 67 0.75 -25.29 2.99
C ALA A 67 2.14 -25.24 3.66
N LYS A 68 2.20 -24.99 4.98
CA LYS A 68 3.43 -24.87 5.79
C LYS A 68 4.47 -23.90 5.19
N GLN A 69 4.00 -22.77 4.67
CA GLN A 69 4.85 -21.80 3.97
C GLN A 69 4.46 -20.36 4.26
N TRP A 70 5.44 -19.45 4.16
CA TRP A 70 5.18 -18.02 4.21
C TRP A 70 4.54 -17.54 2.90
N LYS A 71 3.44 -16.80 3.00
CA LYS A 71 2.80 -16.10 1.87
C LYS A 71 2.93 -14.59 2.08
N GLU A 72 3.23 -13.85 1.01
CA GLU A 72 3.25 -12.39 1.07
C GLU A 72 1.85 -11.87 1.39
N ARG A 73 1.75 -11.01 2.40
CA ARG A 73 0.50 -10.39 2.85
C ARG A 73 0.38 -8.94 2.38
N GLY A 74 1.49 -8.23 2.23
CA GLY A 74 1.51 -6.87 1.71
C GLY A 74 2.90 -6.22 1.71
N ILE A 75 3.04 -5.18 0.88
CA ILE A 75 4.20 -4.29 0.85
C ILE A 75 3.67 -2.87 1.05
N GLY A 76 4.30 -2.12 1.94
CA GLY A 76 3.90 -0.75 2.26
C GLY A 76 4.60 -0.22 3.51
N GLU A 77 4.06 0.85 4.07
CA GLU A 77 4.52 1.44 5.32
C GLU A 77 3.82 0.77 6.50
N MET A 78 4.61 0.16 7.39
CA MET A 78 4.15 -0.28 8.70
C MET A 78 4.30 0.87 9.67
N LYS A 79 3.20 1.19 10.35
CA LYS A 79 3.15 2.20 11.38
C LYS A 79 2.93 1.55 12.73
N ILE A 80 3.57 2.09 13.76
CA ILE A 80 3.11 1.92 15.13
C ILE A 80 2.44 3.22 15.55
N LEU A 81 1.17 3.11 15.94
CA LEU A 81 0.31 4.21 16.35
C LEU A 81 0.08 4.12 17.86
N ARG A 82 0.14 5.26 18.54
CA ARG A 82 -0.15 5.41 19.96
C ARG A 82 -1.44 6.21 20.15
N SER A 83 -2.35 5.71 20.99
CA SER A 83 -3.57 6.44 21.36
C SER A 83 -3.27 7.74 22.13
N LYS A 84 -4.17 8.73 22.06
CA LYS A 84 -4.04 10.02 22.76
C LYS A 84 -3.87 9.89 24.28
N ASP A 85 -4.50 8.89 24.89
CA ASP A 85 -4.38 8.58 26.32
C ASP A 85 -3.06 7.87 26.69
N GLN A 86 -2.22 7.55 25.69
CA GLN A 86 -0.93 6.86 25.80
C GLN A 86 -0.98 5.45 26.39
N VAL A 87 -2.18 4.84 26.46
CA VAL A 87 -2.36 3.51 27.05
C VAL A 87 -2.24 2.40 26.01
N LYS A 88 -2.61 2.67 24.75
CA LYS A 88 -2.73 1.65 23.71
C LYS A 88 -1.83 1.96 22.53
N TYR A 89 -1.18 0.91 22.04
CA TYR A 89 -0.35 0.94 20.84
C TYR A 89 -0.89 -0.08 19.85
N ARG A 90 -0.93 0.26 18.56
CA ARG A 90 -1.30 -0.69 17.51
C ARG A 90 -0.38 -0.60 16.31
N ILE A 91 -0.22 -1.72 15.64
CA ILE A 91 0.39 -1.79 14.32
C ILE A 91 -0.71 -1.60 13.28
N VAL A 92 -0.48 -0.68 12.35
CA VAL A 92 -1.30 -0.49 11.16
C VAL A 92 -0.38 -0.52 9.94
N MET A 93 -0.76 -1.30 8.92
CA MET A 93 -0.03 -1.34 7.65
C MET A 93 -1.03 -1.41 6.50
N ARG A 94 -0.79 -0.60 5.46
CA ARG A 94 -1.58 -0.61 4.22
C ARG A 94 -0.71 -1.02 3.04
N ARG A 95 -1.31 -1.71 2.08
CA ARG A 95 -0.62 -2.05 0.83
C ARG A 95 -0.49 -0.81 -0.05
N ASP A 96 0.67 -0.67 -0.70
CA ASP A 96 0.86 0.37 -1.71
C ASP A 96 -0.19 0.28 -2.83
N GLN A 97 -0.47 1.42 -3.46
CA GLN A 97 -1.41 1.60 -4.57
C GLN A 97 -2.88 1.32 -4.21
N ILE A 98 -3.19 0.19 -3.58
CA ILE A 98 -4.56 -0.21 -3.23
C ILE A 98 -5.04 0.34 -1.88
N LEU A 99 -4.12 0.74 -1.00
CA LEU A 99 -4.36 1.33 0.32
C LEU A 99 -5.23 0.50 1.30
N LYS A 100 -5.51 -0.77 0.97
CA LYS A 100 -6.18 -1.72 1.87
C LYS A 100 -5.26 -2.11 3.02
N LEU A 101 -5.86 -2.30 4.20
CA LEU A 101 -5.15 -2.81 5.37
C LEU A 101 -4.59 -4.20 5.09
N CYS A 102 -3.35 -4.42 5.52
CA CYS A 102 -2.72 -5.74 5.59
C CYS A 102 -2.12 -6.04 6.97
N ALA A 103 -2.20 -5.11 7.92
CA ALA A 103 -2.08 -5.37 9.36
C ALA A 103 -2.91 -4.35 10.13
N ASN A 104 -3.59 -4.80 11.18
CA ASN A 104 -4.31 -3.96 12.13
C ASN A 104 -4.48 -4.74 13.45
N HIS A 105 -3.57 -4.55 14.42
CA HIS A 105 -3.64 -5.22 15.72
C HIS A 105 -2.97 -4.39 16.80
N PHE A 106 -3.46 -4.52 18.04
CA PHE A 106 -2.80 -3.95 19.19
C PHE A 106 -1.48 -4.66 19.49
N LEU A 107 -0.50 -3.90 19.96
CA LEU A 107 0.66 -4.47 20.64
C LEU A 107 0.22 -4.94 22.04
N SER A 108 0.64 -6.12 22.44
CA SER A 108 0.47 -6.59 23.82
C SER A 108 1.83 -6.95 24.43
N PRO A 109 2.01 -6.81 25.75
CA PRO A 109 3.26 -7.16 26.42
C PRO A 109 3.70 -8.62 26.23
N GLU A 110 2.75 -9.51 25.93
CA GLU A 110 2.99 -10.93 25.70
C GLU A 110 3.51 -11.24 24.29
N MET A 111 3.45 -10.28 23.36
CA MET A 111 3.99 -10.46 22.01
C MET A 111 5.51 -10.62 22.04
N LYS A 112 6.00 -11.70 21.41
CA LYS A 112 7.43 -12.00 21.29
C LYS A 112 7.87 -11.92 19.84
N LEU A 113 8.79 -10.99 19.57
CA LEU A 113 9.50 -10.96 18.31
C LEU A 113 10.61 -12.01 18.32
N THR A 114 10.65 -12.84 17.29
CA THR A 114 11.67 -13.87 17.09
C THR A 114 12.37 -13.63 15.76
N PRO A 115 13.71 -13.63 15.71
CA PRO A 115 14.40 -13.43 14.45
C PRO A 115 14.11 -14.60 13.51
N MET A 116 13.89 -14.31 12.22
CA MET A 116 13.70 -15.35 11.23
C MET A 116 15.05 -15.99 10.90
N VAL A 117 15.20 -17.31 11.07
CA VAL A 117 16.48 -18.02 10.85
C VAL A 117 17.07 -17.78 9.46
N SER A 118 16.23 -17.60 8.44
CA SER A 118 16.64 -17.37 7.06
C SER A 118 16.92 -15.89 6.70
N SER A 119 16.85 -14.96 7.66
CA SER A 119 16.96 -13.53 7.36
C SER A 119 17.44 -12.70 8.55
N ASP A 120 18.52 -11.93 8.35
CA ASP A 120 19.08 -10.95 9.29
C ASP A 120 18.23 -9.68 9.48
N ARG A 121 17.21 -9.50 8.63
CA ARG A 121 16.35 -8.31 8.56
C ARG A 121 14.86 -8.62 8.68
N ALA A 122 14.52 -9.76 9.29
CA ALA A 122 13.12 -10.14 9.47
C ALA A 122 12.80 -10.70 10.85
N TRP A 123 11.61 -10.38 11.33
CA TRP A 123 11.08 -10.79 12.63
C TRP A 123 9.75 -11.49 12.47
N CYS A 124 9.57 -12.60 13.18
CA CYS A 124 8.34 -13.36 13.29
C CYS A 124 7.65 -13.08 14.63
N TYR A 125 6.32 -12.99 14.62
CA TYR A 125 5.51 -12.81 15.82
C TYR A 125 4.08 -13.30 15.59
N PHE A 126 3.31 -13.39 16.67
CA PHE A 126 1.89 -13.75 16.61
C PHE A 126 1.03 -12.54 16.98
N ALA A 127 -0.12 -12.39 16.33
CA ALA A 127 -1.06 -11.31 16.60
C ALA A 127 -2.52 -11.72 16.35
N ASN A 128 -3.43 -11.12 17.10
CA ASN A 128 -4.86 -11.15 16.80
C ASN A 128 -5.17 -9.99 15.85
N ASP A 129 -5.08 -10.26 14.56
CA ASP A 129 -5.11 -9.26 13.49
C ASP A 129 -6.54 -9.03 12.96
N PHE A 130 -6.88 -7.77 12.70
CA PHE A 130 -8.18 -7.30 12.23
C PHE A 130 -8.09 -6.60 10.87
N SER A 131 -7.08 -6.92 10.03
CA SER A 131 -6.95 -6.24 8.74
C SER A 131 -8.00 -6.64 7.70
N GLU A 132 -8.73 -7.74 7.95
CA GLU A 132 -9.79 -8.27 7.09
C GLU A 132 -11.19 -8.12 7.72
N GLU A 133 -11.35 -7.18 8.65
CA GLU A 133 -12.63 -6.90 9.35
C GLU A 133 -13.15 -8.05 10.23
N GLU A 134 -12.32 -9.05 10.46
CA GLU A 134 -12.52 -10.17 11.37
C GLU A 134 -11.23 -10.43 12.16
N ILE A 135 -11.35 -10.78 13.45
CA ILE A 135 -10.18 -11.09 14.28
C ILE A 135 -9.65 -12.47 13.88
N LYS A 136 -8.41 -12.52 13.37
CA LYS A 136 -7.71 -13.75 13.02
C LYS A 136 -6.40 -13.87 13.80
N HIS A 137 -6.18 -15.04 14.41
CA HIS A 137 -4.93 -15.33 15.09
C HIS A 137 -3.86 -15.74 14.07
N GLU A 138 -3.00 -14.79 13.72
CA GLU A 138 -2.04 -14.91 12.64
C GLU A 138 -0.60 -15.05 13.15
N GLN A 139 0.19 -15.87 12.46
CA GLN A 139 1.64 -15.87 12.57
C GLN A 139 2.19 -15.01 11.43
N LEU A 140 2.79 -13.88 11.81
CA LEU A 140 3.25 -12.85 10.90
C LEU A 140 4.78 -12.82 10.86
N ALA A 141 5.32 -12.39 9.72
CA ALA A 141 6.72 -12.02 9.61
C ALA A 141 6.86 -10.68 8.89
N VAL A 142 7.61 -9.76 9.48
CA VAL A 142 7.95 -8.47 8.88
C VAL A 142 9.40 -8.51 8.41
N LYS A 143 9.64 -8.11 7.16
CA LYS A 143 10.99 -8.01 6.57
C LYS A 143 11.26 -6.58 6.12
N PHE A 144 12.33 -6.00 6.65
CA PHE A 144 12.78 -4.66 6.30
C PHE A 144 13.80 -4.67 5.17
N LYS A 145 14.10 -3.49 4.63
CA LYS A 145 15.07 -3.35 3.52
C LYS A 145 16.49 -3.74 3.93
N SER A 146 16.92 -3.31 5.12
CA SER A 146 18.26 -3.56 5.69
C SER A 146 18.16 -4.06 7.12
N ALA A 147 19.24 -4.65 7.63
CA ALA A 147 19.34 -5.08 9.02
C ALA A 147 19.23 -3.91 10.01
N ASP A 148 19.76 -2.73 9.66
CA ASP A 148 19.67 -1.54 10.52
C ASP A 148 18.24 -1.03 10.68
N LYS A 149 17.42 -1.15 9.65
CA LYS A 149 15.99 -0.83 9.73
C LYS A 149 15.18 -1.89 10.49
N ALA A 150 15.74 -3.09 10.64
CA ALA A 150 15.12 -4.17 11.40
C ALA A 150 15.47 -4.11 12.90
N LYS A 151 16.53 -3.40 13.30
CA LYS A 151 16.91 -3.21 14.70
C LYS A 151 16.10 -2.08 15.33
#